data_AF-A0A2M7DRA7-F1
#
_entry.id   AF-A0A2M7DRA7-F1
#
_cell.length_a   1.000
_cell.length_b   1.000
_cell.length_c   1.000
_cell.angle_alpha   90.00
_cell.angle_beta   90.00
_cell.angle_gamma   90.00
#
_symmetry.space_group_name_H-M   'P 1'
#
loop_
_entity.id
_entity.type
_entity.pdbx_description
1 polymer ?
#
loop_
_entity_poly.entity_id
_entity_poly.type
_entity_poly.pdbx_seq_one_letter_code
_entity_poly.pdbx_strand_id
1 'polypeptide(L)'
;MVDSKNQRRLAYEVLDHDPEKEDVHKFFKRAGFMISSRNLFVHGITTDGSPLYPDVIQETFPGVAHQVCEFHILKEITKNVLKVIAKIRKTMYAKIPKLGRGRPSSNAKKLFSRSKKMRDRITELFMNRYLFVQHGLSKTEQHKISKISNGCADLKSLRQLMDKIYSLFDRRCRTDTALEKLAKLRSKLSRFKHLDKILSKIHSPNLEKALTFLDDKMLEATSNSVERANRRHRKMQKSIYRVRTQTSVIHRIASDMLRDRDIEQRPIVLNALHEARCSNGVNYALYPD
;
A
#
# COMPACT_ATOMS: atom_id res chain seq x y z
N MET A 1 1.63 14.52 10.09
CA MET A 1 1.04 13.72 11.18
C MET A 1 -0.48 13.77 11.10
N VAL A 2 -1.14 12.61 11.19
CA VAL A 2 -2.59 12.47 11.08
C VAL A 2 -3.06 11.61 12.25
N ASP A 3 -4.12 12.03 12.91
CA ASP A 3 -4.88 11.22 13.87
C ASP A 3 -5.63 10.14 13.09
N SER A 4 -5.29 8.88 13.32
CA SER A 4 -5.93 7.75 12.64
C SER A 4 -7.39 7.59 13.04
N LYS A 5 -7.72 7.73 14.34
CA LYS A 5 -9.07 7.49 14.86
C LYS A 5 -10.06 8.52 14.33
N ASN A 6 -9.69 9.79 14.39
CA ASN A 6 -10.55 10.88 13.92
C ASN A 6 -10.33 11.21 12.43
N GLN A 7 -9.39 10.53 11.76
CA GLN A 7 -9.05 10.76 10.35
C GLN A 7 -8.68 12.23 10.05
N ARG A 8 -8.05 12.91 11.02
CA ARG A 8 -7.77 14.36 10.98
C ARG A 8 -6.28 14.65 10.88
N ARG A 9 -5.90 15.51 9.94
CA ARG A 9 -4.51 15.98 9.85
C ARG A 9 -4.23 16.92 11.03
N LEU A 10 -3.26 16.55 11.87
CA LEU A 10 -2.88 17.32 13.05
C LEU A 10 -1.78 18.33 12.74
N ALA A 11 -0.79 17.91 11.96
CA ALA A 11 0.37 18.71 11.62
C ALA A 11 0.92 18.33 10.24
N TYR A 12 1.53 19.28 9.56
CA TYR A 12 2.27 19.07 8.31
C TYR A 12 3.45 20.03 8.22
N GLU A 13 4.35 19.71 7.31
CA GLU A 13 5.47 20.55 6.92
C GLU A 13 5.74 20.30 5.44
N VAL A 14 6.07 21.36 4.71
CA VAL A 14 6.43 21.29 3.29
C VAL A 14 7.85 21.80 3.18
N LEU A 15 8.75 20.94 2.75
CA LEU A 15 10.15 21.27 2.50
C LEU A 15 10.36 21.56 1.02
N ASP A 16 11.34 22.38 0.72
CA ASP A 16 11.85 22.66 -0.63
C ASP A 16 13.04 21.75 -1.03
N HIS A 17 13.44 20.86 -0.13
CA HIS A 17 14.49 19.87 -0.28
C HIS A 17 14.01 18.48 0.18
N ASP A 18 14.82 17.45 -0.06
CA ASP A 18 14.56 16.11 0.44
C ASP A 18 14.71 16.07 1.98
N PRO A 19 13.80 15.41 2.70
CA PRO A 19 13.78 15.48 4.17
C PRO A 19 15.01 14.82 4.79
N GLU A 20 15.60 15.50 5.78
CA GLU A 20 16.65 14.96 6.63
C GLU A 20 16.13 14.61 8.02
N LYS A 21 16.98 13.90 8.81
CA LYS A 21 16.62 13.46 10.16
C LYS A 21 16.32 14.66 11.08
N GLU A 22 17.04 15.76 10.90
CA GLU A 22 16.86 16.99 11.69
C GLU A 22 15.51 17.67 11.39
N ASP A 23 15.05 17.65 10.14
CA ASP A 23 13.73 18.20 9.78
C ASP A 23 12.61 17.41 10.46
N VAL A 24 12.71 16.08 10.43
CA VAL A 24 11.75 15.19 11.10
C VAL A 24 11.76 15.43 12.61
N HIS A 25 12.92 15.65 13.20
CA HIS A 25 13.06 15.94 14.62
C HIS A 25 12.42 17.28 15.01
N LYS A 26 12.68 18.36 14.27
CA LYS A 26 12.01 19.66 14.44
C LYS A 26 10.49 19.53 14.27
N PHE A 27 10.06 18.80 13.24
CA PHE A 27 8.65 18.54 12.98
C PHE A 27 7.98 17.83 14.17
N PHE A 28 8.58 16.76 14.68
CA PHE A 28 8.03 15.98 15.79
C PHE A 28 8.04 16.73 17.12
N LYS A 29 9.07 17.52 17.43
CA LYS A 29 9.06 18.40 18.60
C LYS A 29 7.90 19.39 18.57
N ARG A 30 7.71 20.08 17.43
CA ARG A 30 6.60 21.02 17.23
C ARG A 30 5.24 20.31 17.33
N ALA A 31 5.12 19.15 16.71
CA ALA A 31 3.91 18.33 16.75
C ALA A 31 3.58 17.84 18.16
N GLY A 32 4.59 17.38 18.92
CA GLY A 32 4.46 16.96 20.31
C GLY A 32 3.99 18.11 21.20
N PHE A 33 4.60 19.29 21.08
CA PHE A 33 4.14 20.48 21.82
C PHE A 33 2.67 20.83 21.53
N MET A 34 2.23 20.76 20.27
CA MET A 34 0.84 21.00 19.89
C MET A 34 -0.13 19.96 20.46
N ILE A 35 0.30 18.71 20.60
CA ILE A 35 -0.50 17.63 21.20
C ILE A 35 -0.62 17.86 22.71
N SER A 36 0.52 18.06 23.39
CA SER A 36 0.56 18.23 24.84
C SER A 36 -0.17 19.49 25.31
N SER A 37 -0.10 20.59 24.55
CA SER A 37 -0.83 21.83 24.88
C SER A 37 -2.36 21.69 24.81
N ARG A 38 -2.86 20.60 24.19
CA ARG A 38 -4.27 20.25 24.13
C ARG A 38 -4.65 19.14 25.14
N ASN A 39 -3.75 18.80 26.06
CA ASN A 39 -3.90 17.68 27.00
C ASN A 39 -4.19 16.34 26.31
N LEU A 40 -3.59 16.14 25.13
CA LEU A 40 -3.68 14.89 24.37
C LEU A 40 -2.40 14.06 24.55
N PHE A 41 -2.52 12.76 24.31
CA PHE A 41 -1.41 11.80 24.43
C PHE A 41 -1.26 10.97 23.15
N VAL A 42 -0.02 10.62 22.82
CA VAL A 42 0.29 9.73 21.70
C VAL A 42 0.37 8.29 22.23
N HIS A 43 -0.54 7.43 21.80
CA HIS A 43 -0.54 6.02 22.20
C HIS A 43 0.30 5.13 21.28
N GLY A 44 0.49 5.52 20.02
CA GLY A 44 1.24 4.74 19.06
C GLY A 44 1.48 5.49 17.75
N ILE A 45 2.56 5.15 17.06
CA ILE A 45 3.00 5.82 15.83
C ILE A 45 3.19 4.80 14.72
N THR A 46 2.63 5.10 13.55
CA THR A 46 2.75 4.30 12.33
C THR A 46 3.46 5.09 11.24
N THR A 47 4.51 4.54 10.66
CA THR A 47 5.33 5.19 9.62
C THR A 47 5.44 4.33 8.37
N ASP A 48 5.95 4.88 7.28
CA ASP A 48 6.20 4.17 6.02
C ASP A 48 7.44 3.24 6.04
N GLY A 49 8.21 3.24 7.15
CA GLY A 49 9.42 2.45 7.29
C GLY A 49 10.71 3.17 6.88
N SER A 50 10.68 4.49 6.65
CA SER A 50 11.87 5.30 6.46
C SER A 50 12.82 5.25 7.67
N PRO A 51 14.15 5.21 7.46
CA PRO A 51 15.13 5.24 8.54
C PRO A 51 15.20 6.59 9.27
N LEU A 52 14.53 7.63 8.78
CA LEU A 52 14.53 8.96 9.40
C LEU A 52 13.75 9.01 10.73
N TYR A 53 12.85 8.05 10.96
CA TYR A 53 11.90 8.10 12.07
C TYR A 53 12.34 7.43 13.38
N PRO A 54 12.96 6.22 13.41
CA PRO A 54 13.08 5.44 14.65
C PRO A 54 13.70 6.19 15.83
N ASP A 55 14.90 6.74 15.65
CA ASP A 55 15.61 7.42 16.74
C ASP A 55 14.88 8.71 17.15
N VAL A 56 14.36 9.44 16.17
CA VAL A 56 13.62 10.69 16.40
C VAL A 56 12.35 10.42 17.20
N ILE A 57 11.62 9.34 16.90
CA ILE A 57 10.44 8.94 17.67
C ILE A 57 10.83 8.61 19.10
N GLN A 58 11.92 7.85 19.30
CA GLN A 58 12.39 7.48 20.64
C GLN A 58 12.74 8.71 21.48
N GLU A 59 13.36 9.73 20.87
CA GLU A 59 13.71 10.98 21.55
C GLU A 59 12.49 11.87 21.86
N THR A 60 11.58 12.01 20.89
CA THR A 60 10.44 12.96 20.98
C THR A 60 9.20 12.39 21.66
N PHE A 61 9.00 11.08 21.59
CA PHE A 61 7.84 10.37 22.13
C PHE A 61 8.31 9.10 22.89
N PRO A 62 9.04 9.27 24.00
CA PRO A 62 9.59 8.13 24.74
C PRO A 62 8.48 7.22 25.25
N GLY A 63 8.67 5.90 25.10
CA GLY A 63 7.70 4.88 25.52
C GLY A 63 6.53 4.65 24.57
N VAL A 64 6.41 5.43 23.49
CA VAL A 64 5.34 5.24 22.50
C VAL A 64 5.69 4.11 21.54
N ALA A 65 4.76 3.17 21.35
CA ALA A 65 4.94 2.07 20.42
C ALA A 65 5.08 2.58 18.97
N HIS A 66 6.16 2.18 18.30
CA HIS A 66 6.43 2.53 16.90
C HIS A 66 6.32 1.31 15.99
N GLN A 67 5.49 1.42 14.97
CA GLN A 67 5.33 0.40 13.95
C GLN A 67 5.55 0.90 12.51
N VAL A 68 5.84 -0.05 11.64
CA VAL A 68 5.89 0.17 10.19
C VAL A 68 4.57 -0.24 9.57
N CYS A 69 4.07 0.58 8.68
CA CYS A 69 2.82 0.36 7.97
C CYS A 69 2.87 -0.91 7.11
N GLU A 70 1.97 -1.86 7.37
CA GLU A 70 1.84 -3.13 6.63
C GLU A 70 1.75 -2.89 5.11
N PHE A 71 0.99 -1.87 4.70
CA PHE A 71 0.80 -1.55 3.28
C PHE A 71 2.12 -1.28 2.56
N HIS A 72 3.05 -0.57 3.20
CA HIS A 72 4.35 -0.26 2.60
C HIS A 72 5.18 -1.54 2.42
N ILE A 73 5.15 -2.43 3.42
CA ILE A 73 5.81 -3.74 3.36
C ILE A 73 5.22 -4.61 2.24
N LEU A 74 3.89 -4.79 2.23
CA LEU A 74 3.20 -5.58 1.22
C LEU A 74 3.41 -5.04 -0.19
N LYS A 75 3.42 -3.71 -0.36
CA LYS A 75 3.67 -3.06 -1.66
C LYS A 75 5.07 -3.36 -2.17
N GLU A 76 6.09 -3.29 -1.33
CA GLU A 76 7.48 -3.63 -1.70
C GLU A 76 7.62 -5.11 -2.06
N ILE A 77 7.08 -6.01 -1.21
CA ILE A 77 7.10 -7.46 -1.44
C ILE A 77 6.38 -7.80 -2.75
N THR A 78 5.19 -7.24 -2.97
CA THR A 78 4.40 -7.43 -4.20
C THR A 78 5.21 -7.02 -5.44
N LYS A 79 5.87 -5.86 -5.40
CA LYS A 79 6.74 -5.40 -6.49
C LYS A 79 7.88 -6.39 -6.76
N ASN A 80 8.49 -6.93 -5.71
CA ASN A 80 9.56 -7.91 -5.83
C ASN A 80 9.07 -9.24 -6.42
N VAL A 81 7.93 -9.77 -5.97
CA VAL A 81 7.32 -10.98 -6.55
C VAL A 81 7.00 -10.79 -8.04
N LEU A 82 6.44 -9.64 -8.42
CA LEU A 82 6.19 -9.33 -9.84
C LEU A 82 7.49 -9.25 -10.67
N LYS A 83 8.59 -8.74 -10.09
CA LYS A 83 9.91 -8.78 -10.74
C LYS A 83 10.40 -10.22 -10.91
N VAL A 84 10.20 -11.10 -9.93
CA VAL A 84 10.53 -12.53 -10.07
C VAL A 84 9.73 -13.15 -11.21
N ILE A 85 8.41 -12.92 -11.26
CA ILE A 85 7.55 -13.44 -12.34
C ILE A 85 8.03 -12.93 -13.70
N ALA A 86 8.41 -11.66 -13.80
CA ALA A 86 8.98 -11.11 -15.02
C ALA A 86 10.29 -11.80 -15.43
N LYS A 87 11.16 -12.16 -14.47
CA LYS A 87 12.39 -12.93 -14.71
C LYS A 87 12.08 -14.35 -15.18
N ILE A 88 11.16 -15.06 -14.52
CA ILE A 88 10.70 -16.39 -14.94
C ILE A 88 10.18 -16.34 -16.39
N ARG A 89 9.36 -15.34 -16.71
CA ARG A 89 8.84 -15.13 -18.07
C ARG A 89 9.95 -14.94 -19.10
N LYS A 90 10.99 -14.15 -18.79
CA LYS A 90 12.17 -13.99 -19.65
C LYS A 90 12.89 -15.32 -19.86
N THR A 91 13.10 -16.12 -18.81
CA THR A 91 13.72 -17.44 -18.91
C THR A 91 12.87 -18.41 -19.74
N MET A 92 11.54 -18.38 -19.61
CA MET A 92 10.63 -19.17 -20.45
C MET A 92 10.71 -18.76 -21.92
N TYR A 93 10.79 -17.45 -22.19
CA TYR A 93 10.89 -16.92 -23.55
C TYR A 93 12.22 -17.32 -24.21
N ALA A 94 13.34 -17.28 -23.49
CA ALA A 94 14.65 -17.69 -23.99
C ALA A 94 14.71 -19.17 -24.41
N LYS A 95 13.84 -20.01 -23.85
CA LYS A 95 13.72 -21.44 -24.21
C LYS A 95 12.87 -21.69 -25.46
N ILE A 96 12.25 -20.67 -26.05
CA ILE A 96 11.47 -20.83 -27.28
C ILE A 96 12.43 -21.08 -28.45
N PRO A 97 12.25 -22.17 -29.21
CA PRO A 97 13.04 -22.43 -30.41
C PRO A 97 12.93 -21.28 -31.42
N LYS A 98 14.06 -20.87 -32.02
CA LYS A 98 14.07 -19.91 -33.13
C LYS A 98 13.44 -20.58 -34.36
N LEU A 99 12.54 -19.87 -35.03
CA LEU A 99 11.87 -20.34 -36.24
C LEU A 99 12.20 -19.41 -37.40
N GLY A 100 12.30 -19.97 -38.60
CA GLY A 100 12.39 -19.18 -39.83
C GLY A 100 11.12 -18.34 -40.05
N ARG A 101 11.23 -17.30 -40.88
CA ARG A 101 10.09 -16.49 -41.30
C ARG A 101 9.22 -17.26 -42.31
N GLY A 102 7.90 -17.04 -42.29
CA GLY A 102 6.96 -17.63 -43.25
C GLY A 102 6.20 -18.86 -42.76
N ARG A 103 5.47 -19.50 -43.68
CA ARG A 103 4.62 -20.67 -43.38
C ARG A 103 5.49 -21.87 -42.99
N PRO A 104 5.18 -22.61 -41.91
CA PRO A 104 5.96 -23.78 -41.51
C PRO A 104 5.93 -24.88 -42.58
N SER A 105 7.10 -25.43 -42.91
CA SER A 105 7.21 -26.67 -43.69
C SER A 105 6.62 -27.86 -42.92
N SER A 106 6.29 -28.96 -43.60
CA SER A 106 5.67 -30.13 -42.97
C SER A 106 6.48 -30.64 -41.76
N ASN A 107 7.80 -30.70 -41.89
CA ASN A 107 8.73 -31.16 -40.86
C ASN A 107 8.86 -30.16 -39.69
N ALA A 108 8.64 -28.86 -39.94
CA ALA A 108 8.72 -27.81 -38.93
C ALA A 108 7.39 -27.57 -38.18
N LYS A 109 6.27 -28.17 -38.60
CA LYS A 109 4.93 -27.98 -37.98
C LYS A 109 4.92 -28.30 -36.49
N LYS A 110 5.57 -29.39 -36.07
CA LYS A 110 5.64 -29.81 -34.65
C LYS A 110 6.38 -28.78 -33.79
N LEU A 111 7.51 -28.27 -34.30
CA LEU A 111 8.32 -27.25 -33.62
C LEU A 111 7.58 -25.90 -33.55
N PHE A 112 6.88 -25.52 -34.63
CA PHE A 112 6.03 -24.33 -34.66
C PHE A 112 4.91 -24.42 -33.61
N SER A 113 4.19 -25.55 -33.55
CA SER A 113 3.12 -25.78 -32.57
C SER A 113 3.64 -25.69 -31.13
N ARG A 114 4.79 -26.32 -30.83
CA ARG A 114 5.43 -26.23 -29.50
C ARG A 114 5.79 -24.79 -29.15
N SER A 115 6.38 -24.04 -30.09
CA SER A 115 6.76 -22.65 -29.89
C SER A 115 5.54 -21.75 -29.67
N LYS A 116 4.46 -21.97 -30.43
CA LYS A 116 3.18 -21.29 -30.24
C LYS A 116 2.62 -21.54 -28.84
N LYS A 117 2.53 -22.80 -28.40
CA LYS A 117 2.09 -23.16 -27.04
C LYS A 117 2.92 -22.48 -25.95
N MET A 118 4.25 -22.41 -26.11
CA MET A 118 5.11 -21.71 -25.15
C MET A 118 4.85 -20.20 -25.11
N ARG A 119 4.61 -19.56 -26.27
CA ARG A 119 4.24 -18.13 -26.33
C ARG A 119 2.88 -17.87 -25.69
N ASP A 120 1.88 -18.69 -26.02
CA ASP A 120 0.52 -18.56 -25.47
C ASP A 120 0.56 -18.66 -23.94
N ARG A 121 1.32 -19.62 -23.40
CA ARG A 121 1.55 -19.77 -21.96
C ARG A 121 2.21 -18.54 -21.32
N ILE A 122 3.22 -17.96 -21.99
CA ILE A 122 3.88 -16.73 -21.53
C ILE A 122 2.91 -15.55 -21.50
N THR A 123 2.05 -15.43 -22.51
CA THR A 123 0.99 -14.42 -22.57
C THR A 123 -0.02 -14.63 -21.45
N GLU A 124 -0.47 -15.87 -21.23
CA GLU A 124 -1.40 -16.21 -20.14
C GLU A 124 -0.81 -15.85 -18.76
N LEU A 125 0.47 -16.16 -18.52
CA LEU A 125 1.18 -15.76 -17.31
C LEU A 125 1.23 -14.23 -17.15
N PHE A 126 1.55 -13.50 -18.22
CA PHE A 126 1.63 -12.04 -18.14
C PHE A 126 0.28 -11.38 -17.85
N MET A 127 -0.78 -11.84 -18.52
CA MET A 127 -2.14 -11.32 -18.34
C MET A 127 -2.66 -11.55 -16.93
N ASN A 128 -2.37 -12.72 -16.35
CA ASN A 128 -2.86 -13.12 -15.04
C ASN A 128 -1.82 -12.94 -13.91
N ARG A 129 -0.73 -12.20 -14.14
CA ARG A 129 0.35 -12.01 -13.16
C ARG A 129 -0.13 -11.39 -11.84
N TYR A 130 -1.20 -10.60 -11.89
CA TYR A 130 -1.77 -9.95 -10.72
C TYR A 130 -2.37 -10.97 -9.73
N LEU A 131 -2.86 -12.12 -10.21
CA LEU A 131 -3.40 -13.19 -9.37
C LEU A 131 -2.33 -13.84 -8.47
N PHE A 132 -1.04 -13.69 -8.79
CA PHE A 132 0.05 -14.19 -7.94
C PHE A 132 0.27 -13.35 -6.68
N VAL A 133 -0.19 -12.10 -6.70
CA VAL A 133 0.00 -11.12 -5.62
C VAL A 133 -1.33 -10.60 -5.07
N GLN A 134 -2.46 -11.13 -5.55
CA GLN A 134 -3.78 -10.80 -5.03
C GLN A 134 -4.00 -11.57 -3.73
N HIS A 135 -4.53 -10.89 -2.71
CA HIS A 135 -4.73 -11.46 -1.38
C HIS A 135 -5.75 -12.62 -1.38
N GLY A 136 -7.03 -12.31 -1.62
CA GLY A 136 -8.09 -13.31 -1.74
C GLY A 136 -8.28 -13.75 -3.19
N LEU A 137 -8.28 -15.06 -3.44
CA LEU A 137 -8.63 -15.64 -4.74
C LEU A 137 -9.93 -16.46 -4.63
N SER A 138 -10.84 -16.22 -5.56
CA SER A 138 -11.99 -17.09 -5.81
C SER A 138 -11.56 -18.47 -6.32
N LYS A 139 -12.46 -19.46 -6.26
CA LYS A 139 -12.19 -20.83 -6.74
C LYS A 139 -11.75 -20.85 -8.21
N THR A 140 -12.34 -20.00 -9.05
CA THR A 140 -12.00 -19.90 -10.48
C THR A 140 -10.62 -19.29 -10.70
N GLU A 141 -10.25 -18.27 -9.92
CA GLU A 141 -8.90 -17.68 -9.97
C GLU A 141 -7.83 -18.66 -9.44
N GLN A 142 -8.12 -19.42 -8.39
CA GLN A 142 -7.23 -20.47 -7.88
C GLN A 142 -6.98 -21.54 -8.94
N HIS A 143 -8.04 -21.99 -9.62
CA HIS A 143 -7.92 -22.94 -10.73
C HIS A 143 -7.06 -22.35 -11.87
N LYS A 144 -7.28 -21.08 -12.21
CA LYS A 144 -6.50 -20.38 -13.24
C LYS A 144 -5.02 -20.29 -12.87
N ILE A 145 -4.68 -19.94 -11.63
CA ILE A 145 -3.30 -19.92 -11.13
C ILE A 145 -2.67 -21.31 -11.17
N SER A 146 -3.40 -22.35 -10.76
CA SER A 146 -2.93 -23.74 -10.81
C SER A 146 -2.56 -24.12 -12.26
N LYS A 147 -3.45 -23.85 -13.21
CA LYS A 147 -3.23 -24.10 -14.64
C LYS A 147 -1.99 -23.38 -15.18
N ILE A 148 -1.82 -22.09 -14.89
CA ILE A 148 -0.67 -21.30 -15.35
C ILE A 148 0.65 -21.80 -14.73
N SER A 149 0.58 -22.23 -13.47
CA SER A 149 1.74 -22.70 -12.70
C SER A 149 2.14 -24.15 -13.02
N ASN A 150 1.31 -24.91 -13.75
CA ASN A 150 1.57 -26.33 -14.06
C ASN A 150 2.92 -26.56 -14.75
N GLY A 151 3.80 -27.33 -14.14
CA GLY A 151 5.16 -27.56 -14.67
C GLY A 151 6.15 -26.41 -14.43
N CYS A 152 5.84 -25.47 -13.53
CA CYS A 152 6.78 -24.46 -13.03
C CYS A 152 6.66 -24.34 -11.50
N ALA A 153 7.50 -25.08 -10.77
CA ALA A 153 7.48 -25.12 -9.31
C ALA A 153 7.71 -23.75 -8.66
N ASP A 154 8.52 -22.89 -9.29
CA ASP A 154 8.78 -21.53 -8.82
C ASP A 154 7.50 -20.68 -8.78
N LEU A 155 6.65 -20.75 -9.80
CA LEU A 155 5.37 -20.01 -9.82
C LEU A 155 4.43 -20.47 -8.70
N LYS A 156 4.34 -21.79 -8.46
CA LYS A 156 3.56 -22.33 -7.34
C LYS A 156 4.09 -21.84 -6.00
N SER A 157 5.42 -21.86 -5.83
CA SER A 157 6.10 -21.41 -4.61
C SER A 157 5.89 -19.92 -4.35
N LEU A 158 5.92 -19.07 -5.39
CA LEU A 158 5.66 -17.64 -5.27
C LEU A 158 4.22 -17.32 -4.84
N ARG A 159 3.23 -18.06 -5.36
CA ARG A 159 1.85 -17.86 -4.91
C ARG A 159 1.69 -18.24 -3.43
N GLN A 160 2.21 -19.41 -3.04
CA GLN A 160 2.17 -19.88 -1.64
C GLN A 160 2.94 -18.95 -0.69
N LEU A 161 4.02 -18.34 -1.18
CA LEU A 161 4.76 -17.32 -0.45
C LEU A 161 3.85 -16.12 -0.13
N MET A 162 3.15 -15.57 -1.14
CA MET A 162 2.24 -14.46 -0.93
C MET A 162 1.11 -14.81 0.06
N ASP A 163 0.51 -16.00 -0.02
CA ASP A 163 -0.50 -16.45 0.96
C ASP A 163 0.05 -16.44 2.39
N LYS A 164 1.28 -16.95 2.58
CA LYS A 164 1.90 -16.97 3.89
C LYS A 164 2.20 -15.58 4.40
N ILE A 165 2.68 -14.69 3.55
CA ILE A 165 2.97 -13.29 3.91
C ILE A 165 1.69 -12.60 4.37
N TYR A 166 0.59 -12.73 3.62
CA TYR A 166 -0.69 -12.17 4.03
C TYR A 166 -1.18 -12.75 5.37
N SER A 167 -0.98 -14.06 5.60
CA SER A 167 -1.36 -14.71 6.85
C SER A 167 -0.57 -14.23 8.07
N LEU A 168 0.57 -13.55 7.89
CA LEU A 168 1.34 -12.96 9.00
C LEU A 168 0.60 -11.77 9.61
N PHE A 169 -0.16 -11.03 8.81
CA PHE A 169 -0.83 -9.79 9.21
C PHE A 169 -2.28 -10.00 9.67
N ASP A 170 -2.69 -11.25 9.87
CA ASP A 170 -4.02 -11.57 10.36
C ASP A 170 -4.13 -11.29 11.88
N ARG A 171 -5.02 -10.38 12.27
CA ARG A 171 -5.26 -9.99 13.68
C ARG A 171 -5.73 -11.14 14.58
N ARG A 172 -6.12 -12.28 14.01
CA ARG A 172 -6.39 -13.51 14.77
C ARG A 172 -5.11 -14.16 15.32
N CYS A 173 -3.94 -13.71 14.88
CA CYS A 173 -2.63 -14.17 15.30
C CYS A 173 -1.97 -13.13 16.21
N ARG A 174 -1.30 -13.60 17.28
CA ARG A 174 -0.44 -12.74 18.12
C ARG A 174 0.89 -12.44 17.45
N THR A 175 1.57 -11.37 17.86
CA THR A 175 2.86 -10.97 17.28
C THR A 175 3.91 -12.09 17.38
N ASP A 176 4.06 -12.74 18.54
CA ASP A 176 5.02 -13.84 18.73
C ASP A 176 4.81 -14.99 17.73
N THR A 177 3.56 -15.43 17.57
CA THR A 177 3.22 -16.49 16.62
C THR A 177 3.46 -16.06 15.17
N ALA A 178 3.23 -14.78 14.83
CA ALA A 178 3.53 -14.26 13.50
C ALA A 178 5.05 -14.21 13.26
N LEU A 179 5.85 -13.86 14.25
CA LEU A 179 7.31 -13.88 14.19
C LEU A 179 7.85 -15.30 14.00
N GLU A 180 7.30 -16.31 14.68
CA GLU A 180 7.66 -17.71 14.45
C GLU A 180 7.32 -18.18 13.02
N LYS A 181 6.14 -17.82 12.53
CA LYS A 181 5.72 -18.12 11.15
C LYS A 181 6.66 -17.45 10.15
N LEU A 182 7.09 -16.20 10.42
CA LEU A 182 8.04 -15.47 9.62
C LEU A 182 9.43 -16.15 9.62
N ALA A 183 9.92 -16.59 10.78
CA ALA A 183 11.17 -17.34 10.88
C ALA A 183 11.13 -18.63 10.05
N LYS A 184 10.03 -19.40 10.15
CA LYS A 184 9.77 -20.59 9.33
C LYS A 184 9.66 -20.26 7.83
N LEU A 185 9.17 -19.07 7.48
CA LEU A 185 9.09 -18.61 6.09
C LEU A 185 10.48 -18.29 5.54
N ARG A 186 11.27 -17.53 6.29
CA ARG A 186 12.65 -17.15 5.95
C ARG A 186 13.55 -18.38 5.75
N SER A 187 13.44 -19.38 6.63
CA SER A 187 14.22 -20.62 6.50
C SER A 187 13.84 -21.47 5.28
N LYS A 188 12.59 -21.37 4.80
CA LYS A 188 12.17 -22.02 3.55
C LYS A 188 12.66 -21.26 2.32
N LEU A 189 12.71 -19.93 2.39
CA LEU A 189 13.16 -19.07 1.29
C LEU A 189 14.66 -19.17 1.02
N SER A 190 15.48 -19.39 2.04
CA SER A 190 16.93 -19.57 1.87
C SER A 190 17.30 -20.73 0.94
N ARG A 191 16.38 -21.70 0.75
CA ARG A 191 16.54 -22.81 -0.22
C ARG A 191 16.44 -22.34 -1.67
N PHE A 192 15.81 -21.19 -1.94
CA PHE A 192 15.62 -20.62 -3.27
C PHE A 192 16.64 -19.50 -3.53
N LYS A 193 17.93 -19.85 -3.56
CA LYS A 193 19.06 -18.89 -3.70
C LYS A 193 18.93 -17.94 -4.90
N HIS A 194 18.30 -18.37 -5.99
CA HIS A 194 18.10 -17.53 -7.19
C HIS A 194 17.03 -16.44 -7.03
N LEU A 195 16.14 -16.59 -6.03
CA LEU A 195 15.06 -15.66 -5.69
C LEU A 195 15.38 -14.82 -4.46
N ASP A 196 16.31 -15.27 -3.63
CA ASP A 196 16.69 -14.65 -2.36
C ASP A 196 17.05 -13.16 -2.50
N LYS A 197 17.94 -12.81 -3.44
CA LYS A 197 18.28 -11.39 -3.69
C LYS A 197 17.07 -10.52 -3.99
N ILE A 198 16.08 -11.06 -4.71
CA ILE A 198 14.87 -10.33 -5.09
C ILE A 198 13.87 -10.28 -3.93
N LEU A 199 13.86 -11.31 -3.08
CA LEU A 199 12.98 -11.45 -1.92
C LEU A 199 13.62 -11.02 -0.59
N SER A 200 14.81 -10.40 -0.64
CA SER A 200 15.59 -9.93 0.51
C SER A 200 14.79 -9.08 1.50
N LYS A 201 13.75 -8.38 1.03
CA LYS A 201 12.84 -7.61 1.89
C LYS A 201 12.07 -8.44 2.91
N ILE A 202 11.92 -9.74 2.71
CA ILE A 202 11.33 -10.64 3.71
C ILE A 202 12.27 -10.81 4.92
N HIS A 203 13.57 -10.59 4.73
CA HIS A 203 14.56 -10.55 5.81
C HIS A 203 14.72 -9.17 6.45
N SER A 204 13.93 -8.17 6.02
CA SER A 204 14.00 -6.83 6.58
C SER A 204 13.49 -6.80 8.03
N PRO A 205 14.15 -6.09 8.95
CA PRO A 205 13.63 -5.84 10.28
C PRO A 205 12.33 -5.04 10.25
N ASN A 206 12.09 -4.24 9.19
CA ASN A 206 10.83 -3.50 9.04
C ASN A 206 9.61 -4.43 8.89
N LEU A 207 9.79 -5.66 8.40
CA LEU A 207 8.69 -6.63 8.34
C LEU A 207 8.29 -7.10 9.75
N GLU A 208 9.25 -7.34 10.64
CA GLU A 208 8.96 -7.68 12.04
C GLU A 208 8.29 -6.51 12.76
N LYS A 209 8.82 -5.31 12.56
CA LYS A 209 8.25 -4.06 13.11
C LYS A 209 6.85 -3.73 12.58
N ALA A 210 6.46 -4.29 11.44
CA ALA A 210 5.11 -4.15 10.90
C ALA A 210 4.11 -5.11 11.55
N LEU A 211 4.55 -6.08 12.36
CA LEU A 211 3.68 -7.03 13.06
C LEU A 211 3.27 -6.53 14.46
N THR A 212 3.76 -5.36 14.90
CA THR A 212 3.48 -4.80 16.22
C THR A 212 2.00 -4.51 16.47
N PHE A 213 1.22 -4.12 15.45
CA PHE A 213 -0.24 -3.88 15.63
C PHE A 213 -1.04 -5.13 15.99
N LEU A 214 -0.49 -6.33 15.81
CA LEU A 214 -1.25 -7.55 16.07
C LEU A 214 -1.67 -7.63 17.54
N ASP A 215 -0.78 -7.22 18.45
CA ASP A 215 -1.04 -7.22 19.88
C ASP A 215 -1.64 -5.89 20.39
N ASP A 216 -1.58 -4.81 19.60
CA ASP A 216 -2.08 -3.48 19.97
C ASP A 216 -3.42 -3.14 19.29
N LYS A 217 -4.48 -3.03 20.08
CA LYS A 217 -5.84 -2.72 19.59
C LYS A 217 -6.00 -1.29 19.06
N MET A 218 -5.20 -0.34 19.54
CA MET A 218 -5.26 1.07 19.15
C MET A 218 -4.44 1.35 17.89
N LEU A 219 -3.39 0.57 17.64
CA LEU A 219 -2.61 0.66 16.40
C LEU A 219 -3.40 0.09 15.21
N GLU A 220 -3.59 0.93 14.19
CA GLU A 220 -4.07 0.48 12.89
C GLU A 220 -2.93 -0.17 12.11
N ALA A 221 -3.18 -1.27 11.40
CA ALA A 221 -2.15 -1.95 10.59
C ALA A 221 -1.52 -1.05 9.51
N THR A 222 -2.19 0.04 9.14
CA THR A 222 -1.84 0.86 7.98
C THR A 222 -1.90 2.34 8.29
N SER A 223 -1.07 3.13 7.61
CA SER A 223 -1.13 4.59 7.57
C SER A 223 -2.21 5.10 6.59
N ASN A 224 -3.35 4.40 6.49
CA ASN A 224 -4.39 4.68 5.50
C ASN A 224 -4.95 6.11 5.61
N SER A 225 -5.05 6.65 6.82
CA SER A 225 -5.52 8.02 7.07
C SER A 225 -4.58 9.05 6.44
N VAL A 226 -3.26 8.84 6.58
CA VAL A 226 -2.23 9.66 5.93
C VAL A 226 -2.33 9.55 4.40
N GLU A 227 -2.43 8.33 3.88
CA GLU A 227 -2.53 8.11 2.43
C GLU A 227 -3.79 8.69 1.82
N ARG A 228 -4.92 8.64 2.53
CA ARG A 228 -6.18 9.24 2.14
C ARG A 228 -6.06 10.77 2.08
N ALA A 229 -5.51 11.38 3.12
CA ALA A 229 -5.29 12.83 3.17
C ALA A 229 -4.34 13.27 2.04
N ASN A 230 -3.23 12.57 1.83
CA ASN A 230 -2.29 12.86 0.76
C ASN A 230 -2.93 12.67 -0.63
N ARG A 231 -3.76 11.64 -0.83
CA ARG A 231 -4.50 11.43 -2.08
C ARG A 231 -5.49 12.56 -2.34
N ARG A 232 -6.20 13.03 -1.32
CA ARG A 232 -7.15 14.15 -1.44
C ARG A 232 -6.43 15.41 -1.89
N HIS A 233 -5.31 15.74 -1.24
CA HIS A 233 -4.45 16.84 -1.66
C HIS A 233 -4.00 16.69 -3.12
N ARG A 234 -3.46 15.52 -3.52
CA ARG A 234 -3.07 15.25 -4.91
C ARG A 234 -4.23 15.40 -5.90
N LYS A 235 -5.45 15.00 -5.52
CA LYS A 235 -6.66 15.19 -6.36
C LYS A 235 -7.00 16.67 -6.53
N MET A 236 -6.98 17.45 -5.45
CA MET A 236 -7.21 18.90 -5.51
C MET A 236 -6.17 19.61 -6.39
N GLN A 237 -4.92 19.13 -6.37
CA GLN A 237 -3.82 19.71 -7.15
C GLN A 237 -3.72 19.18 -8.59
N LYS A 238 -4.54 18.20 -8.98
CA LYS A 238 -4.36 17.46 -10.25
C LYS A 238 -4.40 18.38 -11.48
N SER A 239 -5.27 19.39 -11.48
CA SER A 239 -5.43 20.36 -12.58
C SER A 239 -4.49 21.57 -12.49
N ILE A 240 -3.82 21.77 -11.36
CA ILE A 240 -2.93 22.92 -11.14
C ILE A 240 -1.52 22.50 -11.56
N TYR A 241 -1.07 22.94 -12.73
CA TYR A 241 0.24 22.62 -13.30
C TYR A 241 1.09 23.90 -13.48
N ARG A 242 2.42 23.80 -13.36
CA ARG A 242 3.42 24.90 -13.50
C ARG A 242 3.37 26.08 -12.51
N VAL A 243 2.29 26.27 -11.77
CA VAL A 243 2.13 27.38 -10.79
C VAL A 243 2.26 26.89 -9.34
N ARG A 244 2.92 25.75 -9.11
CA ARG A 244 3.09 25.19 -7.76
C ARG A 244 4.32 25.77 -7.10
N THR A 245 4.11 26.67 -6.15
CA THR A 245 5.12 27.16 -5.21
C THR A 245 4.93 26.50 -3.84
N GLN A 246 5.96 26.47 -3.00
CA GLN A 246 5.85 25.98 -1.62
C GLN A 246 4.70 26.64 -0.86
N THR A 247 4.58 27.97 -0.97
CA THR A 247 3.47 28.76 -0.41
C THR A 247 2.11 28.29 -0.90
N SER A 248 1.95 28.05 -2.22
CA SER A 248 0.69 27.57 -2.78
C SER A 248 0.30 26.18 -2.23
N VAL A 249 1.28 25.31 -2.01
CA VAL A 249 1.06 23.97 -1.44
C VAL A 249 0.64 24.10 0.04
N ILE A 250 1.33 24.93 0.81
CA ILE A 250 1.02 25.22 2.22
C ILE A 250 -0.42 25.72 2.34
N HIS A 251 -0.80 26.77 1.58
CA HIS A 251 -2.15 27.32 1.61
C HIS A 251 -3.22 26.28 1.29
N ARG A 252 -2.95 25.38 0.33
CA ARG A 252 -3.91 24.35 -0.08
C ARG A 252 -4.06 23.25 0.95
N ILE A 253 -2.99 22.87 1.64
CA ILE A 253 -3.07 21.95 2.77
C ILE A 253 -3.81 22.62 3.94
N ALA A 254 -3.52 23.89 4.23
CA ALA A 254 -4.22 24.66 5.26
C ALA A 254 -5.73 24.75 4.98
N SER A 255 -6.14 25.02 3.74
CA SER A 255 -7.56 25.02 3.36
C SER A 255 -8.23 23.65 3.52
N ASP A 256 -7.52 22.55 3.20
CA ASP A 256 -8.06 21.20 3.41
C ASP A 256 -8.21 20.89 4.91
N MET A 257 -7.25 21.31 5.74
CA MET A 257 -7.34 21.18 7.20
C MET A 257 -8.48 22.01 7.80
N LEU A 258 -8.67 23.24 7.31
CA LEU A 258 -9.80 24.09 7.71
C LEU A 258 -11.13 23.41 7.38
N ARG A 259 -11.25 22.87 6.17
CA ARG A 259 -12.41 22.09 5.76
C ARG A 259 -12.65 20.89 6.68
N ASP A 260 -11.61 20.13 7.05
CA ASP A 260 -11.73 18.97 7.95
C ASP A 260 -12.20 19.35 9.36
N ARG A 261 -11.83 20.54 9.84
CA ARG A 261 -12.34 21.09 11.10
C ARG A 261 -13.84 21.38 11.00
N ASP A 262 -14.26 22.03 9.92
CA ASP A 262 -15.63 22.54 9.78
C ASP A 262 -16.64 21.45 9.32
N ILE A 263 -16.16 20.25 8.94
CA ILE A 263 -17.02 19.11 8.55
C ILE A 263 -18.03 18.75 9.64
N GLU A 264 -17.67 18.82 10.92
CA GLU A 264 -18.58 18.48 12.04
C GLU A 264 -19.76 19.45 12.14
N GLN A 265 -19.59 20.71 11.75
CA GLN A 265 -20.65 21.72 11.77
C GLN A 265 -21.51 21.70 10.51
N ARG A 266 -21.07 21.01 9.45
CA ARG A 266 -21.76 20.99 8.15
C ARG A 266 -23.20 20.47 8.22
N PRO A 267 -23.55 19.41 8.97
CA PRO A 267 -24.94 18.97 9.10
C PRO A 267 -25.82 20.03 9.76
N ILE A 268 -25.31 20.71 10.78
CA ILE A 268 -26.02 21.80 11.49
C ILE A 268 -26.30 22.95 10.52
N VAL A 269 -25.28 23.39 9.78
CA VAL A 269 -25.43 24.46 8.78
C VAL A 269 -26.39 24.05 7.65
N LEU A 270 -26.30 22.82 7.15
CA LEU A 270 -27.19 22.33 6.10
C LEU A 270 -28.65 22.25 6.58
N ASN A 271 -28.88 21.81 7.81
CA ASN A 271 -30.21 21.77 8.41
C ASN A 271 -30.77 23.18 8.61
N ALA A 272 -29.98 24.11 9.17
CA ALA A 272 -30.39 25.50 9.34
C ALA A 272 -30.70 26.18 7.99
N LEU A 273 -29.90 25.92 6.95
CA LEU A 273 -30.17 26.42 5.59
C LEU A 273 -31.42 25.77 4.96
N HIS A 274 -31.69 24.49 5.26
CA HIS A 274 -32.88 23.80 4.81
C HIS A 274 -34.13 24.36 5.49
N GLU A 275 -34.11 24.51 6.81
CA GLU A 275 -35.16 25.13 7.61
C GLU A 275 -35.43 26.56 7.12
N ALA A 276 -34.40 27.40 6.95
CA ALA A 276 -34.55 28.75 6.41
C ALA A 276 -35.15 28.78 4.99
N ARG A 277 -34.87 27.79 4.13
CA ARG A 277 -35.49 27.68 2.81
C ARG A 277 -36.95 27.22 2.88
N CYS A 278 -37.28 26.31 3.80
CA CYS A 278 -38.66 25.89 4.04
C CYS A 278 -39.49 27.04 4.65
N SER A 279 -38.90 27.84 5.54
CA SER A 279 -39.53 29.02 6.14
C SER A 279 -39.66 30.19 5.16
N ASN A 280 -38.69 30.35 4.24
CA ASN A 280 -38.74 31.35 3.16
C ASN A 280 -39.43 30.83 1.90
N GLY A 281 -40.17 29.72 1.99
CA GLY A 281 -41.00 29.19 0.93
C GLY A 281 -42.09 30.18 0.55
N VAL A 282 -41.78 31.05 -0.41
CA VAL A 282 -42.77 31.57 -1.35
C VAL A 282 -43.52 30.37 -1.91
N ASN A 283 -44.82 30.37 -1.68
CA ASN A 283 -45.80 29.45 -2.20
C ASN A 283 -45.65 29.39 -3.74
N TYR A 284 -44.94 28.40 -4.28
CA TYR A 284 -45.16 27.99 -5.66
C TYR A 284 -46.44 27.16 -5.66
N ALA A 285 -47.56 27.89 -5.57
CA ALA A 285 -48.87 27.34 -5.85
C ALA A 285 -48.87 26.82 -7.29
N LEU A 286 -49.16 25.53 -7.41
CA LEU A 286 -50.11 24.96 -8.36
C LEU A 286 -49.94 25.39 -9.83
N TYR A 287 -49.36 24.52 -10.65
CA TYR A 287 -49.81 24.39 -12.03
C TYR A 287 -50.93 23.33 -12.05
N PRO A 288 -52.18 23.70 -12.38
CA PRO A 288 -53.21 22.73 -12.73
C PRO A 288 -52.95 22.17 -14.14
N ASP A 289 -53.29 20.88 -14.27
CA ASP A 289 -53.32 19.98 -15.43
C ASP A 289 -52.97 20.52 -16.84
#